data_AF-A0A931YYY8-F1
#
_entry.id   AF-A0A931YYY8-F1
#
_cell.length_a   1.000
_cell.length_b   1.000
_cell.length_c   1.000
_cell.angle_alpha   90.00
_cell.angle_beta   90.00
_cell.angle_gamma   90.00
#
_symmetry.space_group_name_H-M   'P 1'
#
loop_
_entity.id
_entity.type
_entity.pdbx_description
1 polymer ?
#
loop_
_entity_poly.entity_id
_entity_poly.type
_entity_poly.pdbx_seq_one_letter_code
_entity_poly.pdbx_strand_id
1 'polypeptide(L)'
;MTARDVSATLRKVSALRALCLRLPHLPTPKERTLLRRFEILVAAPQTASADDTEALAVGWRQWWKEGRSDALCAMAERLPAGLVERDRRLASYLAAALATVRR
;
A
#
# COMPACT_ATOMS: atom_id res chain seq x y z
N MET A 1 -25.11 -6.45 -24.76
CA MET A 1 -24.76 -5.76 -23.50
C MET A 1 -24.69 -4.27 -23.82
N THR A 2 -25.51 -3.44 -23.17
CA THR A 2 -25.64 -2.02 -23.53
C THR A 2 -24.70 -1.15 -22.70
N ALA A 3 -24.39 0.07 -23.16
CA ALA A 3 -23.54 1.02 -22.42
C ALA A 3 -24.08 1.36 -21.01
N ARG A 4 -25.39 1.24 -20.80
CA ARG A 4 -26.05 1.37 -19.50
C ARG A 4 -25.69 0.23 -18.54
N ASP A 5 -25.61 -1.00 -19.04
CA ASP A 5 -25.28 -2.18 -18.23
C ASP A 5 -23.83 -2.13 -17.73
N VAL A 6 -22.91 -1.67 -18.59
CA VAL A 6 -21.50 -1.46 -18.24
C VAL A 6 -21.38 -0.41 -17.13
N SER A 7 -22.06 0.73 -17.28
CA SER A 7 -22.01 1.82 -16.29
C SER A 7 -22.60 1.43 -14.94
N ALA A 8 -23.68 0.62 -14.93
CA ALA A 8 -24.27 0.08 -13.70
C ALA A 8 -23.33 -0.92 -13.00
N THR A 9 -22.66 -1.77 -13.78
CA THR A 9 -21.70 -2.75 -13.28
C THR A 9 -20.49 -2.06 -12.65
N LEU A 10 -19.93 -1.04 -13.31
CA LEU A 10 -18.82 -0.25 -12.79
C LEU A 10 -19.17 0.47 -11.49
N ARG A 11 -20.41 0.98 -11.36
CA ARG A 11 -20.90 1.57 -10.11
C ARG A 11 -20.96 0.56 -8.97
N LYS A 12 -21.48 -0.65 -9.22
CA LYS A 12 -21.53 -1.73 -8.23
C LYS A 12 -20.12 -2.17 -7.79
N VAL A 13 -19.20 -2.33 -8.73
CA VAL A 13 -17.79 -2.66 -8.44
C VAL A 13 -17.14 -1.56 -7.60
N SER A 14 -17.38 -0.29 -7.93
CA SER A 14 -16.86 0.84 -7.16
C SER A 14 -17.44 0.91 -5.75
N ALA A 15 -18.73 0.64 -5.59
CA ALA A 15 -19.39 0.57 -4.29
C ALA A 15 -18.87 -0.59 -3.43
N LEU A 16 -18.69 -1.77 -4.03
CA LEU A 16 -18.10 -2.93 -3.35
C LEU A 16 -16.66 -2.62 -2.90
N ARG A 17 -15.87 -1.98 -3.77
CA ARG A 17 -14.51 -1.53 -3.42
C ARG A 17 -14.53 -0.53 -2.25
N ALA A 18 -15.42 0.45 -2.26
CA ALA A 18 -15.57 1.41 -1.17
C ALA A 18 -15.98 0.72 0.15
N LEU A 19 -16.84 -0.29 0.08
CA LEU A 19 -17.27 -1.06 1.24
C LEU A 19 -16.14 -1.94 1.78
N CYS A 20 -15.41 -2.65 0.92
CA CYS A 20 -14.22 -3.41 1.31
C CYS A 20 -13.09 -2.53 1.88
N LEU A 21 -13.03 -1.25 1.50
CA LEU A 21 -12.11 -0.28 2.10
C LEU A 21 -12.59 0.24 3.46
N ARG A 22 -13.91 0.23 3.71
CA ARG A 22 -14.52 0.70 4.97
C ARG A 22 -14.70 -0.40 6.03
N LEU A 23 -14.72 -1.67 5.63
CA LEU A 23 -14.82 -2.76 6.59
C LEU A 23 -13.55 -2.80 7.46
N PRO A 24 -13.68 -2.88 8.79
CA PRO A 24 -12.54 -3.02 9.68
C PRO A 24 -11.86 -4.36 9.38
N HIS A 25 -10.79 -4.32 8.60
CA HIS A 25 -9.93 -5.47 8.38
C HIS A 25 -9.25 -5.79 9.71
N LEU A 26 -9.65 -6.89 10.35
CA LEU A 26 -8.92 -7.40 11.51
C LEU A 26 -7.63 -8.06 11.01
N PRO A 27 -6.45 -7.54 11.36
CA PRO A 27 -5.21 -8.10 10.87
C PRO A 27 -5.01 -9.51 11.44
N THR A 28 -4.71 -10.44 10.54
CA THR A 28 -4.36 -11.81 10.88
C THR A 28 -3.08 -11.84 11.73
N PRO A 29 -2.80 -12.91 12.50
CA PRO A 29 -1.57 -13.02 13.28
C PRO A 29 -0.30 -12.82 12.43
N LYS A 30 -0.30 -13.34 11.20
CA LYS A 30 0.80 -13.16 10.24
C LYS A 30 0.97 -11.68 9.86
N GLU A 31 -0.12 -11.00 9.53
CA GLU A 31 -0.07 -9.55 9.22
C GLU A 31 0.41 -8.73 10.40
N ARG A 32 0.03 -9.08 11.64
CA ARG A 32 0.53 -8.40 12.84
C ARG A 32 2.05 -8.53 12.99
N THR A 33 2.60 -9.71 12.73
CA THR A 33 4.07 -9.91 12.74
C THR A 33 4.75 -9.07 11.67
N LEU A 34 4.18 -9.03 10.46
CA LEU A 34 4.68 -8.21 9.37
C LEU A 34 4.63 -6.71 9.69
N LEU A 35 3.55 -6.25 10.34
CA LEU A 35 3.41 -4.86 10.77
C LEU A 35 4.42 -4.49 11.87
N ARG A 36 4.68 -5.37 12.84
CA ARG A 36 5.76 -5.17 13.82
C ARG A 36 7.13 -5.08 13.16
N ARG A 37 7.39 -5.95 12.17
CA ARG A 37 8.63 -5.87 11.40
C ARG A 37 8.72 -4.55 10.63
N PHE A 38 7.62 -4.11 10.04
CA PHE A 38 7.54 -2.83 9.35
C PHE A 38 7.82 -1.65 10.28
N GLU A 39 7.30 -1.62 11.51
CA GLU A 39 7.59 -0.57 12.49
C GLU A 39 9.09 -0.41 12.77
N ILE A 40 9.83 -1.52 12.82
CA ILE A 40 11.30 -1.51 12.96
C ILE A 40 11.94 -0.88 11.71
N LEU A 41 11.46 -1.24 10.52
CA LEU A 41 11.97 -0.70 9.25
C LEU A 41 11.66 0.80 9.08
N VAL A 42 10.57 1.30 9.68
CA VAL A 42 10.28 2.74 9.67
C VAL A 42 11.37 3.54 10.39
N ALA A 43 11.93 3.00 11.47
CA ALA A 43 13.03 3.65 12.19
C ALA A 43 14.35 3.64 11.39
N ALA A 44 14.62 2.55 10.67
CA ALA A 44 15.83 2.40 9.86
C ALA A 44 15.55 1.81 8.45
N PRO A 45 14.96 2.58 7.52
CA PRO A 45 14.58 2.07 6.20
C PRO A 45 15.76 1.55 5.40
N GLN A 46 16.94 2.14 5.59
CA GLN A 46 18.18 1.78 4.89
C GLN A 46 18.68 0.36 5.20
N THR A 47 18.18 -0.28 6.26
CA THR A 47 18.55 -1.67 6.62
C THR A 47 17.64 -2.72 6.00
N ALA A 48 16.63 -2.33 5.23
CA ALA A 48 15.69 -3.25 4.61
C ALA A 48 16.40 -4.22 3.66
N SER A 49 15.98 -5.48 3.65
CA SER A 49 16.45 -6.47 2.68
C SER A 49 15.32 -6.99 1.80
N ALA A 50 15.66 -7.86 0.83
CA ALA A 50 14.65 -8.52 0.01
C ALA A 50 13.63 -9.32 0.84
N ASP A 51 14.02 -9.84 2.01
CA ASP A 51 13.15 -10.59 2.91
C ASP A 51 12.08 -9.71 3.57
N ASP A 52 12.34 -8.39 3.64
CA ASP A 52 11.43 -7.41 4.22
C ASP A 52 10.35 -6.94 3.24
N THR A 53 10.37 -7.39 1.99
CA THR A 53 9.42 -6.96 0.94
C THR A 53 7.97 -7.13 1.36
N GLU A 54 7.63 -8.26 2.00
CA GLU A 54 6.25 -8.51 2.44
C GLU A 54 5.85 -7.60 3.61
N ALA A 55 6.77 -7.30 4.53
CA ALA A 55 6.53 -6.37 5.63
C ALA A 55 6.30 -4.95 5.10
N LEU A 56 7.12 -4.51 4.14
CA LEU A 56 6.96 -3.24 3.45
C LEU A 56 5.62 -3.17 2.71
N ALA A 57 5.23 -4.22 1.98
CA ALA A 57 3.98 -4.21 1.22
C ALA A 57 2.74 -4.11 2.12
N VAL A 58 2.74 -4.80 3.27
CA VAL A 58 1.66 -4.72 4.26
C VAL A 58 1.64 -3.34 4.94
N GLY A 59 2.80 -2.83 5.36
CA GLY A 59 2.92 -1.51 5.98
C GLY A 59 2.50 -0.36 5.07
N TRP A 60 2.97 -0.37 3.82
CA TRP A 60 2.60 0.64 2.82
C TRP A 60 1.12 0.58 2.44
N ARG A 61 0.53 -0.62 2.39
CA ARG A 61 -0.93 -0.77 2.25
C ARG A 61 -1.68 -0.10 3.40
N GLN A 62 -1.20 -0.25 4.63
CA GLN A 62 -1.82 0.38 5.79
C GLN A 62 -1.68 1.90 5.72
N TRP A 63 -0.48 2.42 5.49
CA TRP A 63 -0.24 3.86 5.34
C TRP A 63 -1.05 4.49 4.20
N TRP A 64 -1.20 3.78 3.08
CA TRP A 64 -2.07 4.22 1.98
C TRP A 64 -3.53 4.34 2.41
N LYS A 65 -4.06 3.35 3.15
CA LYS A 65 -5.43 3.40 3.70
C LYS A 65 -5.62 4.54 4.70
N GLU A 66 -4.57 4.87 5.46
CA GLU A 66 -4.56 5.96 6.43
C GLU A 66 -4.27 7.34 5.80
N GLY A 67 -4.04 7.41 4.48
CA GLY A 67 -3.74 8.66 3.78
C GLY A 67 -2.33 9.21 4.04
N ARG A 68 -1.41 8.40 4.59
CA ARG A 68 -0.03 8.81 4.92
C ARG A 68 0.89 8.77 3.71
N SER A 69 0.49 9.40 2.60
CA SER A 69 1.24 9.39 1.35
C SER A 69 2.63 10.04 1.46
N ASP A 70 2.76 11.13 2.23
CA ASP A 70 4.06 11.78 2.45
C ASP A 70 5.06 10.87 3.16
N ALA A 71 4.60 10.16 4.20
CA ALA A 71 5.44 9.23 4.95
C ALA A 71 5.92 8.06 4.06
N LEU A 72 5.05 7.60 3.15
CA LEU A 72 5.40 6.56 2.19
C LEU A 72 6.50 7.04 1.23
N CYS A 73 6.35 8.23 0.64
CA CYS A 73 7.36 8.83 -0.23
C CYS A 73 8.70 9.01 0.52
N ALA A 74 8.67 9.60 1.71
CA ALA A 74 9.87 9.84 2.52
C ALA A 74 10.58 8.54 2.94
N MET A 75 9.83 7.47 3.20
CA MET A 75 10.42 6.16 3.47
C MET A 75 11.06 5.56 2.22
N ALA A 76 10.40 5.65 1.07
CA ALA A 76 10.88 5.10 -0.19
C ALA A 76 12.24 5.69 -0.61
N GLU A 77 12.46 6.98 -0.39
CA GLU A 77 13.74 7.66 -0.65
C GLU A 77 14.91 7.12 0.18
N ARG A 78 14.61 6.49 1.32
CA ARG A 78 15.61 5.96 2.26
C ARG A 78 15.79 4.45 2.15
N LEU A 79 14.98 3.78 1.34
CA LEU A 79 15.13 2.33 1.11
C LEU A 79 16.34 2.05 0.21
N PRO A 80 16.94 0.86 0.31
CA PRO A 80 17.98 0.43 -0.61
C PRO A 80 17.50 0.45 -2.07
N ALA A 81 18.39 0.87 -2.97
CA ALA A 81 18.09 1.01 -4.39
C ALA A 81 17.65 -0.33 -5.01
N GLY A 82 16.66 -0.28 -5.90
CA GLY A 82 16.15 -1.46 -6.60
C GLY A 82 15.16 -2.31 -5.80
N LEU A 83 14.99 -2.04 -4.50
CA LEU A 83 14.10 -2.84 -3.66
C LEU A 83 12.62 -2.58 -3.99
N VAL A 84 12.27 -1.33 -4.24
CA VAL A 84 10.90 -0.93 -4.61
C VAL A 84 10.56 -1.34 -6.04
N GLU A 85 11.51 -1.20 -6.96
CA GLU A 85 11.35 -1.48 -8.38
C GLU A 85 11.19 -2.97 -8.67
N ARG A 86 11.77 -3.84 -7.82
CA ARG A 86 11.69 -5.30 -7.95
C ARG A 86 10.33 -5.87 -7.53
N ASP A 87 9.59 -5.20 -6.65
CA ASP A 87 8.25 -5.63 -6.23
C ASP A 87 7.17 -4.71 -6.81
N ARG A 88 6.31 -5.28 -7.67
CA ARG A 88 5.24 -4.55 -8.35
C ARG A 88 4.26 -3.87 -7.39
N ARG A 89 4.01 -4.44 -6.20
CA ARG A 89 3.08 -3.88 -5.21
C ARG A 89 3.69 -2.63 -4.59
N LEU A 90 4.96 -2.69 -4.19
CA LEU A 90 5.68 -1.54 -3.66
C LEU A 90 5.74 -0.41 -4.68
N ALA A 91 6.16 -0.70 -5.92
CA ALA A 91 6.18 0.27 -7.01
C ALA A 91 4.81 0.92 -7.24
N SER A 92 3.72 0.14 -7.15
CA SER A 92 2.35 0.64 -7.34
C SER A 92 1.91 1.57 -6.20
N TYR A 93 2.25 1.26 -4.95
CA TYR A 93 1.95 2.12 -3.81
C TYR A 93 2.74 3.43 -3.85
N LEU A 94 4.02 3.38 -4.22
CA LEU A 94 4.84 4.58 -4.39
C LEU A 94 4.28 5.49 -5.51
N ALA A 95 3.95 4.91 -6.67
CA ALA A 95 3.34 5.67 -7.76
C ALA A 95 2.01 6.33 -7.35
N ALA A 96 1.18 5.62 -6.59
CA ALA A 96 -0.07 6.17 -6.07
C ALA A 96 0.17 7.30 -5.05
N ALA A 97 1.12 7.13 -4.14
CA ALA A 97 1.49 8.18 -3.17
C ALA A 97 2.00 9.45 -3.87
N LEU A 98 2.90 9.31 -4.84
CA LEU A 98 3.42 10.43 -5.63
C LEU A 98 2.31 11.18 -6.40
N ALA A 99 1.29 10.47 -6.87
CA ALA A 99 0.14 11.07 -7.54
C ALA A 99 -0.77 11.86 -6.59
N THR A 100 -0.78 11.51 -5.30
CA THR A 100 -1.56 12.20 -4.25
C THR A 100 -0.84 13.43 -3.71
N VAL A 101 0.48 13.36 -3.48
CA VAL A 101 1.27 14.48 -2.91
C VAL A 101 1.42 15.66 -3.90
N ARG A 102 1.31 15.41 -5.21
CA ARG A 102 1.40 16.44 -6.25
C ARG A 102 0.08 17.19 -6.53
N ARG A 103 -0.99 16.92 -5.77
CA ARG A 103 -2.27 17.61 -5.88
C ARG A 103 -2.44 18.62 -4.76
#